data_AF-A0A5N1L337-F1
#
_entry.id   AF-A0A5N1L337-F1
#
_cell.length_a   1.000
_cell.length_b   1.000
_cell.length_c   1.000
_cell.angle_alpha   90.00
_cell.angle_beta   90.00
_cell.angle_gamma   90.00
#
_symmetry.space_group_name_H-M   'P 1'
#
loop_
_entity.id
_entity.type
_entity.pdbx_description
1 polymer ?
#
loop_
_entity_poly.entity_id
_entity_poly.type
_entity_poly.pdbx_seq_one_letter_code
_entity_poly.pdbx_strand_id
1 'polypeptide(L)'
;MSINVEKNALNFGSVLGICCVVLIYWFSFPLFVAITATVLSLLVSIWVYDDIFSPMSLLGISWFGALAVYELHLMAPSIQPDLTLQTYYIIYASALLFFVGCYFANRVTGVVRRASSIRVPWSEERTIVVLGVYMAIGGVVFAYMFQNVGGINAFLRDSNSYRHNLFVPVIYNLFLYPVTAVGIISFVLFLDKPRRLYLLLTVLSFVFLSLRLARMAPLFFLLILVVCYSQMKRIRLSQAVAFGGFTVLIFSIIGSIRSGFGVGSALLEANNIRVPFDNSLLATLYVYIAPGFRNIQIITNRVSDFTYGTQLSYGLYSFFPPMKSLLGEQRGFEQEFYGSFGVFPTYITDFYLDFGIMGILVGCLTLGFISTYIYNRLRQSGEIGYLFVYAAIGASLLLSFVSNRFSHPSFWRILFIVLFTHYIILNEESDFRVV
;
A
#
# COMPACT_ATOMS: atom_id res chain seq x y z
N MET A 1 0.10 37.07 -18.81
CA MET A 1 0.18 36.07 -17.71
C MET A 1 1.41 35.15 -17.79
N SER A 2 2.20 35.14 -18.88
CA SER A 2 3.38 34.28 -19.04
C SER A 2 4.65 34.76 -18.29
N ILE A 3 4.80 36.06 -18.04
CA ILE A 3 6.04 36.67 -17.52
C ILE A 3 6.28 36.39 -16.02
N ASN A 4 5.21 36.11 -15.23
CA ASN A 4 5.36 35.80 -13.80
C ASN A 4 5.76 34.34 -13.51
N VAL A 5 5.69 33.45 -14.51
CA VAL A 5 6.07 32.04 -14.32
C VAL A 5 7.60 31.88 -14.32
N GLU A 6 8.31 32.62 -15.19
CA GLU A 6 9.78 32.56 -15.28
C GLU A 6 10.49 33.11 -14.04
N LYS A 7 10.03 34.25 -13.48
CA LYS A 7 10.62 34.82 -12.26
C LYS A 7 10.45 33.90 -11.04
N ASN A 8 9.32 33.20 -10.93
CA ASN A 8 9.09 32.25 -9.86
C ASN A 8 9.91 30.96 -10.05
N ALA A 9 10.14 30.52 -11.29
CA ALA A 9 11.01 29.38 -11.57
C ALA A 9 12.48 29.66 -11.22
N LEU A 10 12.98 30.88 -11.49
CA LEU A 10 14.36 31.27 -11.19
C LEU A 10 14.64 31.36 -9.68
N ASN A 11 13.69 31.93 -8.91
CA ASN A 11 13.80 32.01 -7.45
C ASN A 11 13.65 30.64 -6.78
N PHE A 12 12.85 29.74 -7.37
CA PHE A 12 12.73 28.37 -6.88
C PHE A 12 14.03 27.58 -7.13
N GLY A 13 14.65 27.73 -8.30
CA GLY A 13 15.91 27.06 -8.65
C GLY A 13 17.09 27.46 -7.76
N SER A 14 17.21 28.75 -7.39
CA SER A 14 18.28 29.23 -6.51
C SER A 14 18.12 28.77 -5.06
N VAL A 15 16.90 28.75 -4.53
CA VAL A 15 16.61 28.18 -3.19
C VAL A 15 16.90 26.68 -3.17
N LEU A 16 16.48 25.96 -4.22
CA LEU A 16 16.75 24.52 -4.34
C LEU A 16 18.26 24.25 -4.41
N GLY A 17 19.01 25.04 -5.19
CA GLY A 17 20.46 24.92 -5.30
C GLY A 17 21.20 25.12 -3.97
N ILE A 18 20.80 26.12 -3.18
CA ILE A 18 21.39 26.37 -1.84
C ILE A 18 21.05 25.23 -0.88
N CYS A 19 19.79 24.76 -0.86
CA CYS A 19 19.41 23.59 -0.09
C CYS A 19 20.19 22.34 -0.52
N CYS A 20 20.44 22.15 -1.82
CA CYS A 20 21.23 21.03 -2.33
C CYS A 20 22.68 21.06 -1.85
N VAL A 21 23.35 22.21 -1.89
CA VAL A 21 24.74 22.34 -1.41
C VAL A 21 24.83 22.09 0.10
N VAL A 22 23.90 22.62 0.89
CA VAL A 22 23.85 22.38 2.34
C VAL A 22 23.58 20.90 2.63
N LEU A 23 22.68 20.25 1.91
CA LEU A 23 22.39 18.83 2.12
C LEU A 23 23.56 17.92 1.72
N ILE A 24 24.29 18.22 0.65
CA ILE A 24 25.48 17.45 0.23
C ILE A 24 26.60 17.54 1.27
N TYR A 25 26.76 18.70 1.92
CA TYR A 25 27.83 18.89 2.91
C TYR A 25 27.59 18.13 4.23
N TRP A 26 26.32 17.93 4.61
CA TRP A 26 25.94 17.36 5.91
C TRP A 26 25.48 15.89 5.86
N PHE A 27 25.12 15.37 4.68
CA PHE A 27 24.56 14.02 4.53
C PHE A 27 25.36 13.15 3.58
N SER A 28 25.22 11.82 3.71
CA SER A 28 25.80 10.88 2.74
C SER A 28 25.23 11.19 1.34
N PHE A 29 26.06 11.03 0.30
CA PHE A 29 25.63 11.27 -1.08
C PHE A 29 24.35 10.47 -1.45
N PRO A 30 24.19 9.19 -1.06
CA PRO A 30 22.96 8.44 -1.33
C PRO A 30 21.70 9.02 -0.66
N LEU A 31 21.83 9.49 0.60
CA LEU A 31 20.73 10.13 1.32
C LEU A 31 20.27 11.40 0.60
N PHE A 32 21.22 12.23 0.18
CA PHE A 32 20.92 13.44 -0.58
C PHE A 32 20.18 13.14 -1.90
N VAL A 33 20.65 12.13 -2.64
CA VAL A 33 20.01 11.70 -3.89
C VAL A 33 18.58 11.21 -3.64
N ALA A 34 18.35 10.40 -2.60
CA ALA A 34 17.02 9.89 -2.25
C ALA A 34 16.04 11.01 -1.85
N ILE A 35 16.47 11.97 -1.03
CA ILE A 35 15.66 13.14 -0.67
C ILE A 35 15.33 13.97 -1.92
N THR A 36 16.34 14.22 -2.76
CA THR A 36 16.16 15.00 -3.99
C THR A 36 15.18 14.31 -4.94
N ALA A 37 15.32 13.00 -5.14
CA ALA A 37 14.41 12.21 -5.97
C ALA A 37 12.97 12.23 -5.43
N THR A 38 12.80 12.18 -4.10
CA THR A 38 11.48 12.32 -3.44
C THR A 38 10.86 13.68 -3.77
N VAL A 39 11.59 14.77 -3.54
CA VAL A 39 11.10 16.14 -3.79
C VAL A 39 10.81 16.36 -5.27
N LEU A 40 11.70 15.93 -6.17
CA LEU A 40 11.50 16.05 -7.61
C LEU A 40 10.25 15.29 -8.07
N SER A 41 10.02 14.07 -7.58
CA SER A 41 8.82 13.30 -7.95
C SER A 41 7.52 14.01 -7.55
N LEU A 42 7.52 14.65 -6.37
CA LEU A 42 6.39 15.44 -5.89
C LEU A 42 6.18 16.70 -6.73
N LEU A 43 7.24 17.44 -7.02
CA LEU A 43 7.17 18.66 -7.83
C LEU A 43 6.72 18.37 -9.26
N VAL A 44 7.28 17.33 -9.89
CA VAL A 44 6.85 16.87 -11.22
C VAL A 44 5.39 16.45 -11.18
N SER A 45 4.96 15.74 -10.13
CA SER A 45 3.56 15.35 -9.99
C SER A 45 2.61 16.55 -9.90
N ILE A 46 2.94 17.55 -9.08
CA ILE A 46 2.16 18.77 -8.95
C ILE A 46 2.14 19.53 -10.28
N TRP A 47 3.26 19.59 -10.99
CA TRP A 47 3.36 20.29 -12.27
C TRP A 47 2.59 19.57 -13.39
N VAL A 48 2.69 18.24 -13.50
CA VAL A 48 2.01 17.46 -14.53
C VAL A 48 0.52 17.34 -14.23
N TYR A 49 0.15 16.93 -13.01
CA TYR A 49 -1.20 16.51 -12.66
C TYR A 49 -1.97 17.49 -11.76
N ASP A 50 -1.33 18.50 -11.14
CA ASP A 50 -1.94 19.32 -10.05
C ASP A 50 -2.49 18.45 -8.90
N ASP A 51 -1.79 17.35 -8.59
CA ASP A 51 -2.19 16.37 -7.57
C ASP A 51 -0.93 15.75 -6.93
N ILE A 52 -0.95 15.61 -5.60
CA ILE A 52 0.12 14.96 -4.81
C ILE A 52 -0.13 13.47 -4.60
N PHE A 53 -1.31 12.98 -4.98
CA PHE A 53 -1.70 11.57 -4.95
C PHE A 53 -1.68 10.96 -6.36
N SER A 54 -0.84 11.47 -7.27
CA SER A 54 -0.63 10.83 -8.57
C SER A 54 0.31 9.61 -8.44
N PRO A 55 0.33 8.67 -9.40
CA PRO A 55 1.21 7.51 -9.32
C PRO A 55 2.69 7.86 -9.13
N MET A 56 3.14 8.95 -9.77
CA MET A 56 4.54 9.40 -9.69
C MET A 56 4.90 9.87 -8.27
N SER A 57 4.04 10.68 -7.65
CA SER A 57 4.27 11.18 -6.29
C SER A 57 4.08 10.09 -5.25
N LEU A 58 3.08 9.21 -5.40
CA LEU A 58 2.86 8.10 -4.48
C LEU A 58 4.06 7.16 -4.43
N LEU A 59 4.59 6.72 -5.58
CA LEU A 59 5.79 5.90 -5.61
C LEU A 59 7.02 6.70 -5.15
N GLY A 60 7.20 7.92 -5.62
CA GLY A 60 8.39 8.70 -5.29
C GLY A 60 8.51 9.03 -3.81
N ILE A 61 7.40 9.41 -3.15
CA ILE A 61 7.35 9.63 -1.70
C ILE A 61 7.61 8.34 -0.93
N SER A 62 6.93 7.24 -1.29
CA SER A 62 7.06 6.01 -0.53
C SER A 62 8.41 5.34 -0.75
N TRP A 63 8.89 5.28 -1.98
CA TRP A 63 10.09 4.55 -2.36
C TRP A 63 11.37 5.32 -2.02
N PHE A 64 11.52 6.54 -2.55
CA PHE A 64 12.71 7.33 -2.27
C PHE A 64 12.69 7.91 -0.86
N GLY A 65 11.52 8.21 -0.29
CA GLY A 65 11.41 8.60 1.11
C GLY A 65 11.82 7.46 2.04
N ALA A 66 11.41 6.22 1.75
CA ALA A 66 11.87 5.05 2.51
C ALA A 66 13.38 4.80 2.33
N LEU A 67 13.93 5.00 1.12
CA LEU A 67 15.37 4.89 0.89
C LEU A 67 16.13 5.97 1.68
N ALA A 68 15.64 7.21 1.72
CA ALA A 68 16.23 8.26 2.54
C ALA A 68 16.20 7.90 4.03
N VAL A 69 15.12 7.28 4.52
CA VAL A 69 15.06 6.78 5.89
C VAL A 69 16.07 5.65 6.10
N TYR A 70 16.23 4.73 5.13
CA TYR A 70 17.25 3.68 5.19
C TYR A 70 18.66 4.30 5.35
N GLU A 71 19.04 5.28 4.54
CA GLU A 71 20.39 5.89 4.60
C GLU A 71 20.73 6.64 5.91
N LEU A 72 19.81 6.69 6.89
CA LEU A 72 20.11 7.19 8.23
C LEU A 72 20.92 6.20 9.10
N HIS A 73 21.06 4.93 8.68
CA HIS A 73 21.82 3.88 9.38
C HIS A 73 21.53 3.78 10.90
N LEU A 74 20.25 3.77 11.27
CA LEU A 74 19.80 3.74 12.67
C LEU A 74 19.81 2.33 13.28
N MET A 75 20.07 1.29 12.49
CA MET A 75 20.21 -0.09 12.95
C MET A 75 21.66 -0.58 12.99
N ALA A 76 21.88 -1.70 13.67
CA ALA A 76 23.14 -2.41 13.64
C ALA A 76 23.52 -2.80 12.19
N PRO A 77 24.82 -2.72 11.81
CA PRO A 77 25.28 -3.05 10.46
C PRO A 77 24.93 -4.47 9.97
N SER A 78 24.70 -5.41 10.87
CA SER A 78 24.26 -6.78 10.54
C SER A 78 22.83 -6.84 9.97
N ILE A 79 21.98 -5.89 10.37
CA ILE A 79 20.58 -5.76 9.93
C ILE A 79 20.46 -4.71 8.84
N GLN A 80 21.35 -3.73 8.83
CA GLN A 80 21.39 -2.65 7.86
C GLN A 80 22.80 -2.46 7.32
N PRO A 81 23.26 -3.37 6.45
CA PRO A 81 24.56 -3.25 5.80
C PRO A 81 24.53 -2.12 4.78
N ASP A 82 25.68 -1.60 4.38
CA ASP A 82 25.74 -0.67 3.26
C ASP A 82 25.25 -1.36 1.97
N LEU A 83 24.47 -0.62 1.18
CA LEU A 83 24.03 -1.09 -0.11
C LEU A 83 25.18 -1.06 -1.12
N THR A 84 25.32 -2.15 -1.87
CA THR A 84 26.24 -2.19 -3.00
C THR A 84 25.78 -1.26 -4.12
N LEU A 85 26.72 -0.82 -4.95
CA LEU A 85 26.42 0.00 -6.12
C LEU A 85 25.40 -0.68 -7.07
N GLN A 86 25.47 -2.00 -7.21
CA GLN A 86 24.51 -2.78 -8.00
C GLN A 86 23.09 -2.67 -7.43
N THR A 87 22.94 -2.76 -6.11
CA THR A 87 21.63 -2.60 -5.46
C THR A 87 21.05 -1.22 -5.70
N TYR A 88 21.86 -0.17 -5.60
CA TYR A 88 21.43 1.20 -5.94
C TYR A 88 20.96 1.31 -7.38
N TYR A 89 21.71 0.76 -8.35
CA TYR A 89 21.27 0.79 -9.74
C TYR A 89 19.92 0.11 -9.94
N ILE A 90 19.67 -1.02 -9.28
CA ILE A 90 18.37 -1.70 -9.35
C ILE A 90 17.25 -0.82 -8.76
N ILE A 91 17.49 -0.22 -7.59
CA ILE A 91 16.52 0.67 -6.92
C ILE A 91 16.18 1.91 -7.76
N TYR A 92 17.19 2.57 -8.33
CA TYR A 92 16.96 3.77 -9.15
C TYR A 92 16.41 3.43 -10.54
N ALA A 93 16.89 2.36 -11.18
CA ALA A 93 16.40 1.93 -12.49
C ALA A 93 14.93 1.49 -12.44
N SER A 94 14.52 0.75 -11.40
CA SER A 94 13.12 0.36 -11.21
C SER A 94 12.18 1.57 -11.12
N ALA A 95 12.54 2.59 -10.31
CA ALA A 95 11.76 3.81 -10.19
C ALA A 95 11.76 4.64 -11.49
N LEU A 96 12.91 4.74 -12.17
CA LEU A 96 13.00 5.42 -13.47
C LEU A 96 12.08 4.76 -14.50
N LEU A 97 12.09 3.43 -14.58
CA LEU A 97 11.24 2.69 -15.52
C LEU A 97 9.76 2.81 -15.19
N PHE A 98 9.41 2.85 -13.90
CA PHE A 98 8.05 3.19 -13.50
C PHE A 98 7.65 4.58 -14.01
N PHE A 99 8.50 5.61 -13.86
CA PHE A 99 8.21 6.94 -14.38
C PHE A 99 8.13 7.00 -15.91
N VAL A 100 8.95 6.21 -16.61
CA VAL A 100 8.85 6.03 -18.07
C VAL A 100 7.51 5.40 -18.45
N GLY A 101 7.05 4.38 -17.70
CA GLY A 101 5.72 3.80 -17.83
C GLY A 101 4.61 4.84 -17.67
N CYS A 102 4.69 5.66 -16.62
CA CYS A 102 3.76 6.77 -16.39
C CYS A 102 3.75 7.76 -17.57
N TYR A 103 4.92 8.10 -18.12
CA TYR A 103 5.04 8.96 -19.29
C TYR A 103 4.34 8.37 -20.52
N PHE A 104 4.53 7.08 -20.81
CA PHE A 104 3.85 6.42 -21.92
C PHE A 104 2.32 6.38 -21.73
N ALA A 105 1.84 6.10 -20.53
CA ALA A 105 0.41 6.14 -20.25
C ALA A 105 -0.20 7.54 -20.48
N ASN A 106 0.52 8.61 -20.12
CA ASN A 106 0.11 9.98 -20.41
C ASN A 106 0.04 10.30 -21.91
N ARG A 107 0.92 9.71 -22.73
CA ARG A 107 0.86 9.86 -24.19
C ARG A 107 -0.38 9.19 -24.78
N VAL A 108 -0.79 8.05 -24.23
CA VAL A 108 -1.96 7.28 -24.70
C VAL A 108 -3.26 7.93 -24.26
N THR A 109 -3.36 8.32 -22.99
CA THR A 109 -4.63 8.80 -22.40
C THR A 109 -4.79 10.31 -22.42
N GLY A 110 -3.70 11.07 -22.58
CA GLY A 110 -3.68 12.50 -22.34
C GLY A 110 -3.59 12.83 -20.84
N VAL A 111 -2.91 13.94 -20.52
CA VAL A 111 -2.78 14.42 -19.14
C VAL A 111 -4.04 15.19 -18.74
N VAL A 112 -4.67 14.79 -17.63
CA VAL A 112 -5.85 15.49 -17.10
C VAL A 112 -5.53 16.15 -15.77
N ARG A 113 -5.39 17.49 -15.80
CA ARG A 113 -5.09 18.31 -14.61
C ARG A 113 -6.29 18.58 -13.71
N ARG A 114 -7.51 18.49 -14.22
CA ARG A 114 -8.74 18.73 -13.44
C ARG A 114 -9.60 17.49 -13.49
N ALA A 115 -9.82 16.87 -12.33
CA ALA A 115 -10.63 15.67 -12.25
C ALA A 115 -12.10 16.02 -12.53
N SER A 116 -12.77 15.18 -13.30
CA SER A 116 -14.23 15.13 -13.34
C SER A 116 -14.78 14.83 -11.94
N SER A 117 -15.94 15.40 -11.60
CA SER A 117 -16.64 15.05 -10.37
C SER A 117 -16.94 13.54 -10.37
N ILE A 118 -16.56 12.85 -9.31
CA ILE A 118 -16.84 11.43 -9.17
C ILE A 118 -18.36 11.23 -9.09
N ARG A 119 -18.88 10.35 -9.95
CA ARG A 119 -20.30 10.00 -10.02
C ARG A 119 -20.53 8.73 -9.21
N VAL A 120 -21.47 8.78 -8.27
CA VAL A 120 -21.90 7.63 -7.47
C VAL A 120 -23.32 7.25 -7.92
N PRO A 121 -23.48 6.40 -8.96
CA PRO A 121 -24.79 6.04 -9.52
C PRO A 121 -25.54 5.00 -8.68
N TRP A 122 -25.28 4.94 -7.37
CA TRP A 122 -25.75 3.87 -6.52
C TRP A 122 -27.10 4.18 -5.89
N SER A 123 -28.05 3.26 -6.06
CA SER A 123 -29.31 3.29 -5.31
C SER A 123 -29.04 3.05 -3.83
N GLU A 124 -29.56 3.94 -3.00
CA GLU A 124 -29.34 3.90 -1.56
C GLU A 124 -29.85 2.59 -0.92
N GLU A 125 -31.08 2.19 -1.27
CA GLU A 125 -31.74 0.99 -0.75
C GLU A 125 -30.92 -0.28 -1.02
N ARG A 126 -30.54 -0.52 -2.29
CA ARG A 126 -29.70 -1.70 -2.62
C ARG A 126 -28.36 -1.65 -1.93
N THR A 127 -27.76 -0.46 -1.82
CA THR A 127 -26.45 -0.37 -1.17
C THR A 127 -26.56 -0.75 0.29
N ILE A 128 -27.61 -0.29 1.00
CA ILE A 128 -27.87 -0.69 2.38
C ILE A 128 -28.10 -2.21 2.48
N VAL A 129 -28.86 -2.81 1.55
CA VAL A 129 -29.07 -4.27 1.52
C VAL A 129 -27.75 -5.02 1.34
N VAL A 130 -26.93 -4.65 0.36
CA VAL A 130 -25.64 -5.31 0.10
C VAL A 130 -24.69 -5.15 1.29
N LEU A 131 -24.59 -3.94 1.86
CA LEU A 131 -23.82 -3.70 3.07
C LEU A 131 -24.34 -4.53 4.25
N GLY A 132 -25.65 -4.66 4.39
CA GLY A 132 -26.30 -5.51 5.39
C GLY A 132 -25.94 -6.98 5.22
N VAL A 133 -25.98 -7.51 4.00
CA VAL A 133 -25.57 -8.89 3.68
C VAL A 133 -24.09 -9.10 4.01
N TYR A 134 -23.21 -8.17 3.65
CA TYR A 134 -21.78 -8.27 3.96
C TYR A 134 -21.52 -8.22 5.47
N MET A 135 -22.23 -7.36 6.20
CA MET A 135 -22.15 -7.30 7.66
C MET A 135 -22.71 -8.57 8.30
N ALA A 136 -23.77 -9.18 7.76
CA ALA A 136 -24.33 -10.44 8.26
C ALA A 136 -23.37 -11.61 8.04
N ILE A 137 -22.84 -11.77 6.82
CA ILE A 137 -21.79 -12.76 6.51
C ILE A 137 -20.59 -12.54 7.43
N GLY A 138 -20.17 -11.28 7.57
CA GLY A 138 -19.07 -10.93 8.46
C GLY A 138 -19.35 -11.30 9.93
N GLY A 139 -20.52 -10.95 10.44
CA GLY A 139 -20.95 -11.25 11.81
C GLY A 139 -21.00 -12.75 12.10
N VAL A 140 -21.55 -13.56 11.19
CA VAL A 140 -21.61 -15.03 11.32
C VAL A 140 -20.20 -15.62 11.37
N VAL A 141 -19.32 -15.19 10.46
CA VAL A 141 -17.94 -15.67 10.43
C VAL A 141 -17.18 -15.23 11.68
N PHE A 142 -17.36 -13.99 12.13
CA PHE A 142 -16.75 -13.49 13.36
C PHE A 142 -17.21 -14.26 14.59
N ALA A 143 -18.51 -14.58 14.70
CA ALA A 143 -19.05 -15.39 15.79
C ALA A 143 -18.47 -16.81 15.78
N TYR A 144 -18.38 -17.44 14.60
CA TYR A 144 -17.72 -18.74 14.44
C TYR A 144 -16.25 -18.69 14.87
N MET A 145 -15.52 -17.66 14.46
CA MET A 145 -14.13 -17.44 14.85
C MET A 145 -13.99 -17.26 16.37
N PHE A 146 -14.85 -16.44 16.96
CA PHE A 146 -14.87 -16.18 18.40
C PHE A 146 -15.10 -17.48 19.19
N GLN A 147 -16.03 -18.32 18.74
CA GLN A 147 -16.33 -19.61 19.37
C GLN A 147 -15.18 -20.62 19.24
N ASN A 148 -14.55 -20.71 18.06
CA ASN A 148 -13.53 -21.74 17.79
C ASN A 148 -12.12 -21.38 18.30
N VAL A 149 -11.78 -20.09 18.37
CA VAL A 149 -10.48 -19.62 18.87
C VAL A 149 -10.56 -19.21 20.35
N GLY A 150 -11.77 -19.15 20.91
CA GLY A 150 -11.99 -18.83 22.34
C GLY A 150 -11.93 -17.33 22.66
N GLY A 151 -12.10 -16.46 21.65
CA GLY A 151 -12.15 -15.01 21.85
C GLY A 151 -11.67 -14.19 20.65
N ILE A 152 -11.43 -12.90 20.91
CA ILE A 152 -10.83 -11.95 19.94
C ILE A 152 -9.32 -12.05 20.07
N ASN A 153 -8.60 -12.20 18.95
CA ASN A 153 -7.13 -12.32 18.93
C ASN A 153 -6.39 -11.29 19.80
N ALA A 154 -6.90 -10.05 19.88
CA ALA A 154 -6.33 -9.00 20.71
C ALA A 154 -6.35 -9.28 22.23
N PHE A 155 -7.21 -10.19 22.69
CA PHE A 155 -7.40 -10.53 24.10
C PHE A 155 -7.00 -11.98 24.42
N LEU A 156 -6.51 -12.75 23.44
CA LEU A 156 -6.03 -14.10 23.66
C LEU A 156 -4.62 -14.11 24.26
N ARG A 157 -4.36 -15.05 25.16
CA ARG A 157 -3.01 -15.26 25.74
C ARG A 157 -1.98 -15.66 24.67
N ASP A 158 -2.39 -16.48 23.71
CA ASP A 158 -1.61 -16.74 22.50
C ASP A 158 -2.32 -16.16 21.28
N SER A 159 -1.79 -15.03 20.80
CA SER A 159 -2.30 -14.32 19.62
C SER A 159 -2.11 -15.10 18.30
N ASN A 160 -1.31 -16.17 18.30
CA ASN A 160 -1.10 -17.04 17.15
C ASN A 160 -1.99 -18.29 17.15
N SER A 161 -2.81 -18.52 18.18
CA SER A 161 -3.72 -19.67 18.29
C SER A 161 -4.53 -19.95 17.01
N TYR A 162 -4.99 -18.90 16.32
CA TYR A 162 -5.80 -19.03 15.09
C TYR A 162 -5.01 -19.60 13.89
N ARG A 163 -3.67 -19.56 13.90
CA ARG A 163 -2.81 -20.03 12.81
C ARG A 163 -2.65 -21.55 12.81
N HIS A 164 -2.88 -22.20 13.94
CA HIS A 164 -2.65 -23.63 14.11
C HIS A 164 -3.79 -24.51 13.55
N ASN A 165 -4.94 -23.91 13.21
CA ASN A 165 -6.06 -24.62 12.62
C ASN A 165 -6.09 -24.37 11.09
N LEU A 166 -6.24 -25.43 10.30
CA LEU A 166 -6.21 -25.37 8.83
C LEU A 166 -7.35 -24.51 8.24
N PHE A 167 -8.56 -24.61 8.80
CA PHE A 167 -9.77 -24.00 8.24
C PHE A 167 -10.01 -22.58 8.74
N VAL A 168 -9.56 -22.28 9.96
CA VAL A 168 -9.76 -20.99 10.60
C VAL A 168 -9.20 -19.82 9.76
N PRO A 169 -7.97 -19.85 9.20
CA PRO A 169 -7.47 -18.78 8.33
C PRO A 169 -8.28 -18.58 7.04
N VAL A 170 -8.86 -19.65 6.48
CA VAL A 170 -9.69 -19.58 5.27
C VAL A 170 -11.02 -18.90 5.59
N ILE A 171 -11.71 -19.39 6.63
CA ILE A 171 -12.97 -18.83 7.12
C ILE A 171 -12.75 -17.37 7.55
N TYR A 172 -11.66 -17.08 8.24
CA TYR A 172 -11.28 -15.73 8.66
C TYR A 172 -11.13 -14.76 7.48
N ASN A 173 -10.57 -15.22 6.36
CA ASN A 173 -10.45 -14.41 5.15
C ASN A 173 -11.83 -14.08 4.56
N LEU A 174 -12.83 -14.97 4.69
CA LEU A 174 -14.22 -14.69 4.28
C LEU A 174 -14.87 -13.58 5.11
N PHE A 175 -14.44 -13.35 6.35
CA PHE A 175 -14.85 -12.18 7.16
C PHE A 175 -14.18 -10.89 6.71
N LEU A 176 -12.87 -10.96 6.48
CA LEU A 176 -12.01 -9.79 6.33
C LEU A 176 -12.43 -8.90 5.15
N TYR A 177 -12.69 -9.52 3.99
CA TYR A 177 -12.92 -8.75 2.76
C TYR A 177 -14.31 -8.09 2.71
N PRO A 178 -15.41 -8.75 3.12
CA PRO A 178 -16.71 -8.09 3.26
C PRO A 178 -16.65 -6.88 4.19
N VAL A 179 -16.02 -7.00 5.36
CA VAL A 179 -15.87 -5.86 6.30
C VAL A 179 -15.04 -4.74 5.69
N THR A 180 -13.95 -5.08 5.00
CA THR A 180 -13.12 -4.09 4.29
C THR A 180 -13.94 -3.38 3.21
N ALA A 181 -14.74 -4.12 2.44
CA ALA A 181 -15.61 -3.58 1.41
C ALA A 181 -16.67 -2.65 2.01
N VAL A 182 -17.34 -3.07 3.10
CA VAL A 182 -18.32 -2.27 3.83
C VAL A 182 -17.70 -0.94 4.24
N GLY A 183 -16.50 -0.96 4.82
CA GLY A 183 -15.81 0.25 5.24
C GLY A 183 -15.46 1.19 4.08
N ILE A 184 -14.91 0.66 2.98
CA ILE A 184 -14.53 1.46 1.80
C ILE A 184 -15.77 2.07 1.13
N ILE A 185 -16.80 1.27 0.89
CA ILE A 185 -18.04 1.68 0.22
C ILE A 185 -18.79 2.70 1.08
N SER A 186 -18.94 2.43 2.38
CA SER A 186 -19.56 3.37 3.31
C SER A 186 -18.79 4.68 3.38
N PHE A 187 -17.45 4.65 3.36
CA PHE A 187 -16.67 5.87 3.35
C PHE A 187 -16.91 6.71 2.09
N VAL A 188 -16.91 6.09 0.90
CA VAL A 188 -17.22 6.79 -0.36
C VAL A 188 -18.63 7.39 -0.33
N LEU A 189 -19.62 6.63 0.16
CA LEU A 189 -20.97 7.14 0.35
C LEU A 189 -21.05 8.30 1.36
N PHE A 190 -20.26 8.27 2.43
CA PHE A 190 -20.19 9.36 3.40
C PHE A 190 -19.65 10.65 2.77
N LEU A 191 -18.66 10.54 1.87
CA LEU A 191 -18.09 11.69 1.16
C LEU A 191 -19.03 12.32 0.14
N ASP A 192 -19.93 11.52 -0.43
CA ASP A 192 -21.01 11.96 -1.33
C ASP A 192 -22.20 12.50 -0.54
N LYS A 193 -22.73 11.71 0.40
CA LYS A 193 -23.91 11.97 1.23
C LYS A 193 -23.57 11.77 2.71
N PRO A 194 -23.25 12.85 3.47
CA PRO A 194 -22.71 12.74 4.82
C PRO A 194 -23.76 12.28 5.84
N ARG A 195 -23.97 10.96 5.94
CA ARG A 195 -24.82 10.33 6.94
C ARG A 195 -23.99 9.68 8.03
N ARG A 196 -24.44 9.83 9.28
CA ARG A 196 -23.76 9.24 10.46
C ARG A 196 -23.63 7.72 10.37
N LEU A 197 -24.62 7.04 9.75
CA LEU A 197 -24.59 5.60 9.53
C LEU A 197 -23.35 5.15 8.75
N TYR A 198 -23.02 5.83 7.64
CA TYR A 198 -21.89 5.47 6.79
C TYR A 198 -20.55 5.70 7.48
N LEU A 199 -20.44 6.79 8.25
CA LEU A 199 -19.26 7.02 9.10
C LEU A 199 -19.13 5.92 10.16
N LEU A 200 -20.23 5.56 10.82
CA LEU A 200 -20.25 4.49 11.82
C LEU A 200 -19.79 3.15 11.22
N LEU A 201 -20.31 2.76 10.06
CA LEU A 201 -19.91 1.53 9.37
C LEU A 201 -18.42 1.54 8.99
N THR A 202 -17.90 2.69 8.56
CA THR A 202 -16.47 2.86 8.25
C THR A 202 -15.60 2.67 9.51
N VAL A 203 -15.97 3.33 10.61
CA VAL A 203 -15.27 3.23 11.89
C VAL A 203 -15.33 1.81 12.45
N LEU A 204 -16.51 1.17 12.43
CA LEU A 204 -16.67 -0.23 12.86
C LEU A 204 -15.78 -1.15 12.03
N SER A 205 -15.74 -0.98 10.71
CA SER A 205 -14.88 -1.78 9.83
C SER A 205 -13.41 -1.62 10.20
N PHE A 206 -12.95 -0.39 10.45
CA PHE A 206 -11.59 -0.14 10.92
C PHE A 206 -11.29 -0.79 12.27
N VAL A 207 -12.22 -0.74 13.22
CA VAL A 207 -12.09 -1.39 14.53
C VAL A 207 -11.96 -2.91 14.36
N PHE A 208 -12.86 -3.53 13.59
CA PHE A 208 -12.80 -4.98 13.31
C PHE A 208 -11.48 -5.41 12.65
N LEU A 209 -10.99 -4.62 11.69
CA LEU A 209 -9.69 -4.86 11.06
C LEU A 209 -8.52 -4.72 12.05
N SER A 210 -8.62 -3.79 12.99
CA SER A 210 -7.59 -3.53 14.00
C SER A 210 -7.55 -4.59 15.11
N LEU A 211 -8.71 -5.13 15.50
CA LEU A 211 -8.83 -6.22 16.49
C LEU A 211 -8.11 -7.52 16.08
N ARG A 212 -7.73 -7.65 14.80
CA ARG A 212 -6.89 -8.75 14.29
C ARG A 212 -5.45 -8.72 14.81
N LEU A 213 -4.94 -7.55 15.20
CA LEU A 213 -3.51 -7.29 15.43
C LEU A 213 -2.61 -7.51 14.19
N ALA A 214 -3.18 -7.67 12.99
CA ALA A 214 -2.41 -7.68 11.75
C ALA A 214 -2.14 -6.25 11.29
N ARG A 215 -1.03 -5.65 11.74
CA ARG A 215 -0.59 -4.25 11.49
C ARG A 215 -0.87 -3.73 10.07
N MET A 216 -0.65 -4.56 9.06
CA MET A 216 -0.76 -4.20 7.66
C MET A 216 -2.18 -4.08 7.11
N ALA A 217 -3.16 -4.80 7.67
CA ALA A 217 -4.54 -4.77 7.17
C ALA A 217 -5.24 -3.42 7.43
N PRO A 218 -5.28 -2.88 8.67
CA PRO A 218 -5.87 -1.58 8.94
C PRO A 218 -5.05 -0.45 8.30
N LEU A 219 -3.72 -0.60 8.20
CA LEU A 219 -2.87 0.34 7.46
C LEU A 219 -3.28 0.40 5.98
N PHE A 220 -3.37 -0.74 5.30
CA PHE A 220 -3.77 -0.78 3.89
C PHE A 220 -5.17 -0.21 3.68
N PHE A 221 -6.11 -0.55 4.56
CA PHE A 221 -7.47 0.02 4.54
C PHE A 221 -7.46 1.55 4.69
N LEU A 222 -6.72 2.08 5.68
CA LEU A 222 -6.61 3.52 5.90
C LEU A 222 -6.02 4.24 4.69
N LEU A 223 -4.98 3.67 4.07
CA LEU A 223 -4.38 4.23 2.86
C LEU A 223 -5.36 4.24 1.69
N ILE A 224 -6.18 3.18 1.52
CA ILE A 224 -7.26 3.18 0.52
C ILE A 224 -8.24 4.33 0.79
N LEU A 225 -8.67 4.52 2.05
CA LEU A 225 -9.58 5.62 2.40
C LEU A 225 -8.95 6.99 2.10
N VAL A 226 -7.67 7.19 2.42
CA VAL A 226 -6.95 8.45 2.13
C VAL A 226 -6.89 8.70 0.63
N VAL A 227 -6.58 7.67 -0.19
CA VAL A 227 -6.58 7.84 -1.65
C VAL A 227 -7.99 8.13 -2.16
N CYS A 228 -9.03 7.41 -1.71
CA CYS A 228 -10.42 7.72 -2.06
C CYS A 228 -10.79 9.18 -1.70
N TYR A 229 -10.44 9.62 -0.49
CA TYR A 229 -10.67 11.00 -0.04
C TYR A 229 -9.96 12.00 -0.96
N SER A 230 -8.70 11.74 -1.33
CA SER A 230 -7.90 12.63 -2.20
C SER A 230 -8.51 12.83 -3.58
N GLN A 231 -9.14 11.80 -4.12
CA GLN A 231 -9.70 11.83 -5.47
C GLN A 231 -11.12 12.43 -5.47
N MET A 232 -11.88 12.29 -4.38
CA MET A 232 -13.22 12.89 -4.24
C MET A 232 -13.19 14.32 -3.73
N LYS A 233 -12.22 14.68 -2.87
CA LYS A 233 -12.08 15.99 -2.23
C LYS A 233 -10.63 16.44 -2.33
N ARG A 234 -10.40 17.71 -2.65
CA ARG A 234 -9.04 18.26 -2.71
C ARG A 234 -8.42 18.28 -1.31
N ILE A 235 -7.38 17.46 -1.11
CA ILE A 235 -6.59 17.44 0.11
C ILE A 235 -5.58 18.59 0.08
N ARG A 236 -5.52 19.37 1.17
CA ARG A 236 -4.43 20.32 1.42
C ARG A 236 -3.22 19.57 1.98
N LEU A 237 -2.01 20.08 1.74
CA LEU A 237 -0.78 19.47 2.26
C LEU A 237 -0.84 19.25 3.79
N SER A 238 -1.41 20.18 4.56
CA SER A 238 -1.59 20.03 6.01
C SER A 238 -2.46 18.83 6.39
N GLN A 239 -3.51 18.55 5.62
CA GLN A 239 -4.36 17.38 5.81
C GLN A 239 -3.61 16.09 5.43
N ALA A 240 -2.83 16.10 4.34
CA ALA A 240 -1.98 14.96 3.97
C ALA A 240 -0.96 14.63 5.07
N VAL A 241 -0.31 15.66 5.64
CA VAL A 241 0.60 15.51 6.78
C VAL A 241 -0.14 14.96 8.01
N ALA A 242 -1.33 15.48 8.32
CA ALA A 242 -2.16 14.98 9.42
C ALA A 242 -2.56 13.51 9.22
N PHE A 243 -2.95 13.10 8.01
CA PHE A 243 -3.23 11.70 7.68
C PHE A 243 -1.99 10.82 7.83
N GLY A 244 -0.83 11.30 7.37
CA GLY A 244 0.45 10.61 7.58
C GLY A 244 0.75 10.39 9.06
N GLY A 245 0.64 11.45 9.87
CA GLY A 245 0.84 11.38 11.32
C GLY A 245 -0.15 10.44 12.02
N PHE A 246 -1.44 10.48 11.64
CA PHE A 246 -2.45 9.56 12.16
C PHE A 246 -2.17 8.11 11.77
N THR A 247 -1.75 7.86 10.53
CA THR A 247 -1.38 6.53 10.03
C THR A 247 -0.22 5.95 10.84
N VAL A 248 0.81 6.76 11.08
CA VAL A 248 1.96 6.42 11.92
C VAL A 248 1.54 6.11 13.35
N LEU A 249 0.67 6.93 13.95
CA LEU A 249 0.16 6.72 15.29
C LEU A 249 -0.58 5.38 15.42
N ILE A 250 -1.52 5.10 14.51
CA ILE A 250 -2.28 3.85 14.48
C ILE A 250 -1.35 2.65 14.30
N PHE A 251 -0.43 2.73 13.34
CA PHE A 251 0.52 1.65 13.08
C PHE A 251 1.33 1.30 14.33
N SER A 252 1.73 2.32 15.09
CA SER A 252 2.51 2.17 16.31
C SER A 252 1.69 1.71 17.50
N ILE A 253 0.43 2.14 17.67
CA ILE A 253 -0.48 1.61 18.70
C ILE A 253 -0.68 0.10 18.49
N ILE A 254 -1.02 -0.32 17.27
CA ILE A 254 -1.16 -1.75 16.92
C ILE A 254 0.19 -2.46 17.07
N GLY A 255 1.27 -1.75 16.74
CA GLY A 255 2.66 -2.12 16.99
C GLY A 255 2.89 -2.57 18.43
N SER A 256 2.64 -1.67 19.37
CA SER A 256 2.87 -1.83 20.81
C SER A 256 1.96 -2.89 21.45
N ILE A 257 0.69 -2.94 21.05
CA ILE A 257 -0.22 -4.00 21.53
C ILE A 257 0.31 -5.39 21.13
N ARG A 258 0.89 -5.49 19.93
CA ARG A 258 1.45 -6.75 19.42
C ARG A 258 2.87 -7.04 19.93
N SER A 259 3.68 -6.04 20.27
CA SER A 259 5.07 -6.27 20.70
C SER A 259 5.18 -6.99 22.05
N GLY A 260 4.11 -7.11 22.82
CA GLY A 260 4.02 -8.10 23.90
C GLY A 260 4.12 -9.57 23.44
N PHE A 261 4.11 -9.86 22.12
CA PHE A 261 3.88 -11.20 21.57
C PHE A 261 4.79 -11.62 20.39
N GLY A 262 5.96 -10.98 20.18
CA GLY A 262 7.03 -11.57 19.37
C GLY A 262 7.38 -10.89 18.03
N VAL A 263 8.68 -10.97 17.70
CA VAL A 263 9.44 -10.37 16.57
C VAL A 263 9.80 -8.90 16.73
N GLY A 264 8.85 -8.02 17.03
CA GLY A 264 9.17 -6.61 17.33
C GLY A 264 9.99 -6.49 18.60
N SER A 265 9.60 -7.24 19.63
CA SER A 265 10.35 -7.38 20.87
C SER A 265 11.71 -8.00 20.64
N ALA A 266 11.85 -9.09 19.88
CA ALA A 266 13.16 -9.73 19.66
C ALA A 266 14.20 -8.83 18.95
N LEU A 267 13.78 -7.95 18.04
CA LEU A 267 14.65 -6.97 17.38
C LEU A 267 15.00 -5.78 18.29
N LEU A 268 14.05 -5.36 19.12
CA LEU A 268 14.21 -4.27 20.09
C LEU A 268 15.06 -4.75 21.29
N GLU A 269 14.73 -5.89 21.90
CA GLU A 269 15.40 -6.52 23.04
C GLU A 269 16.86 -6.91 22.74
N ALA A 270 17.23 -7.11 21.47
CA ALA A 270 18.59 -7.47 21.08
C ALA A 270 19.58 -6.28 20.98
N ASN A 271 19.23 -5.08 21.46
CA ASN A 271 20.09 -3.87 21.40
C ASN A 271 20.58 -3.48 19.98
N ASN A 272 19.88 -3.93 18.94
CA ASN A 272 20.31 -3.77 17.55
C ASN A 272 19.81 -2.47 16.89
N ILE A 273 19.20 -1.56 17.64
CA ILE A 273 18.74 -0.26 17.16
C ILE A 273 19.50 0.82 17.94
N ARG A 274 20.18 1.72 17.22
CA ARG A 274 20.97 2.84 17.80
C ARG A 274 20.10 4.00 18.30
N VAL A 275 18.79 3.90 18.13
CA VAL A 275 17.80 4.88 18.60
C VAL A 275 17.47 4.59 20.07
N PRO A 276 17.46 5.60 20.97
CA PRO A 276 17.06 5.42 22.36
C PRO A 276 15.68 4.74 22.46
N PHE A 277 15.61 3.71 23.32
CA PHE A 277 14.44 2.86 23.55
C PHE A 277 13.15 3.61 23.91
N ASP A 278 13.28 4.84 24.40
CA ASP A 278 12.17 5.67 24.86
C ASP A 278 11.26 6.16 23.70
N ASN A 279 11.72 6.06 22.44
CA ASN A 279 10.94 6.42 21.24
C ASN A 279 10.44 5.21 20.43
N SER A 280 9.71 4.30 21.09
CA SER A 280 9.14 3.06 20.51
C SER A 280 8.37 3.26 19.19
N LEU A 281 7.78 4.43 18.97
CA LEU A 281 6.97 4.77 17.80
C LEU A 281 7.80 4.88 16.52
N LEU A 282 8.89 5.64 16.53
CA LEU A 282 9.75 5.83 15.36
C LEU A 282 10.59 4.57 15.07
N ALA A 283 11.06 3.90 16.13
CA ALA A 283 11.76 2.62 16.01
C ALA A 283 10.89 1.57 15.30
N THR A 284 9.60 1.51 15.64
CA THR A 284 8.65 0.57 15.01
C THR A 284 8.50 0.81 13.52
N LEU A 285 8.46 2.05 13.04
CA LEU A 285 8.41 2.32 11.59
C LEU A 285 9.72 1.98 10.90
N TYR A 286 10.84 2.33 11.53
CA TYR A 286 12.17 2.08 10.99
C TYR A 286 12.41 0.58 10.73
N VAL A 287 11.95 -0.28 11.66
CA VAL A 287 12.02 -1.75 11.55
C VAL A 287 11.29 -2.32 10.34
N TYR A 288 10.32 -1.60 9.79
CA TYR A 288 9.58 -2.04 8.60
C TYR A 288 10.17 -1.47 7.31
N ILE A 289 10.80 -0.30 7.38
CA ILE A 289 11.44 0.34 6.23
C ILE A 289 12.80 -0.29 5.95
N ALA A 290 13.66 -0.38 6.95
CA ALA A 290 15.07 -0.67 6.76
C ALA A 290 15.33 -2.06 6.12
N PRO A 291 14.69 -3.16 6.58
CA PRO A 291 14.98 -4.47 6.00
C PRO A 291 14.55 -4.61 4.54
N GLY A 292 13.59 -3.81 4.05
CA GLY A 292 13.11 -3.89 2.66
C GLY A 292 14.23 -3.70 1.64
N PHE A 293 15.10 -2.70 1.82
CA PHE A 293 16.21 -2.44 0.90
C PHE A 293 17.37 -3.42 1.06
N ARG A 294 17.67 -3.85 2.30
CA ARG A 294 18.59 -4.97 2.54
C ARG A 294 18.10 -6.23 1.82
N ASN A 295 16.81 -6.51 1.87
CA ASN A 295 16.23 -7.70 1.27
C ASN A 295 16.46 -7.70 -0.24
N ILE A 296 16.32 -6.56 -0.93
CA ILE A 296 16.67 -6.42 -2.36
C ILE A 296 18.10 -6.90 -2.63
N GLN A 297 19.08 -6.46 -1.83
CA GLN A 297 20.47 -6.91 -1.98
C GLN A 297 20.62 -8.42 -1.78
N ILE A 298 19.90 -8.99 -0.81
CA ILE A 298 19.96 -10.42 -0.52
C ILE A 298 19.41 -11.23 -1.70
N ILE A 299 18.22 -10.89 -2.20
CA ILE A 299 17.63 -11.62 -3.33
C ILE A 299 18.49 -11.48 -4.59
N THR A 300 19.04 -10.30 -4.88
CA THR A 300 19.86 -10.10 -6.07
C THR A 300 21.20 -10.83 -6.02
N ASN A 301 21.70 -11.13 -4.83
CA ASN A 301 22.98 -11.82 -4.64
C ASN A 301 22.84 -13.33 -4.50
N ARG A 302 21.67 -13.83 -4.09
CA ARG A 302 21.48 -15.25 -3.75
C ARG A 302 20.57 -16.03 -4.69
N VAL A 303 19.68 -15.37 -5.42
CA VAL A 303 18.73 -16.06 -6.30
C VAL A 303 19.31 -16.16 -7.70
N SER A 304 19.56 -17.40 -8.13
CA SER A 304 19.91 -17.76 -9.52
C SER A 304 18.75 -18.41 -10.26
N ASP A 305 17.84 -19.07 -9.53
CA ASP A 305 16.73 -19.83 -10.09
C ASP A 305 15.44 -19.01 -10.03
N PHE A 306 14.77 -18.90 -11.16
CA PHE A 306 13.57 -18.08 -11.31
C PHE A 306 12.30 -18.90 -11.25
N THR A 307 11.23 -18.26 -10.81
CA THR A 307 9.94 -18.89 -10.53
C THR A 307 8.89 -18.67 -11.64
N TYR A 308 9.27 -17.97 -12.72
CA TYR A 308 8.57 -17.88 -14.00
C TYR A 308 7.08 -17.44 -13.92
N GLY A 309 6.75 -16.57 -12.97
CA GLY A 309 5.44 -15.93 -12.86
C GLY A 309 4.58 -16.46 -11.71
N THR A 310 5.04 -17.46 -10.96
CA THR A 310 4.28 -18.00 -9.83
C THR A 310 4.16 -16.98 -8.69
N GLN A 311 5.18 -16.14 -8.47
CA GLN A 311 5.14 -15.16 -7.38
C GLN A 311 4.18 -14.02 -7.69
N LEU A 312 4.25 -13.45 -8.89
CA LEU A 312 3.39 -12.36 -9.35
C LEU A 312 1.93 -12.80 -9.46
N SER A 313 1.67 -14.04 -9.91
CA SER A 313 0.31 -14.58 -10.05
C SER A 313 -0.27 -15.16 -8.76
N TYR A 314 0.50 -15.27 -7.68
CA TYR A 314 0.06 -15.83 -6.39
C TYR A 314 -1.26 -15.23 -5.90
N GLY A 315 -1.40 -13.91 -6.02
CA GLY A 315 -2.62 -13.21 -5.62
C GLY A 315 -3.88 -13.76 -6.30
N LEU A 316 -3.77 -14.19 -7.56
CA LEU A 316 -4.88 -14.69 -8.38
C LEU A 316 -5.18 -16.17 -8.12
N TYR A 317 -4.17 -17.05 -8.13
CA TYR A 317 -4.45 -18.48 -7.92
C TYR A 317 -4.70 -18.83 -6.44
N SER A 318 -4.33 -17.97 -5.49
CA SER A 318 -4.66 -18.12 -4.07
C SER A 318 -6.17 -18.03 -3.77
N PHE A 319 -7.01 -17.68 -4.76
CA PHE A 319 -8.46 -17.82 -4.67
C PHE A 319 -8.90 -19.29 -4.71
N PHE A 320 -8.07 -20.18 -5.27
CA PHE A 320 -8.39 -21.58 -5.50
C PHE A 320 -7.45 -22.44 -4.65
N PRO A 321 -7.88 -22.91 -3.46
CA PRO A 321 -7.04 -23.72 -2.57
C PRO A 321 -6.33 -24.92 -3.24
N PRO A 322 -6.95 -25.66 -4.19
CA PRO A 322 -6.26 -26.72 -4.92
C PRO A 322 -5.09 -26.22 -5.78
N MET A 323 -5.20 -25.03 -6.38
CA MET A 323 -4.08 -24.44 -7.15
C MET A 323 -2.92 -24.05 -6.24
N LYS A 324 -3.22 -23.64 -5.00
CA LYS A 324 -2.20 -23.34 -3.99
C LYS A 324 -1.36 -24.59 -3.65
N SER A 325 -1.97 -25.77 -3.57
CA SER A 325 -1.21 -27.00 -3.31
C SER A 325 -0.47 -27.50 -4.55
N LEU A 326 -1.03 -27.31 -5.74
CA LEU A 326 -0.42 -27.76 -7.01
C LEU A 326 0.78 -26.91 -7.44
N LEU A 327 0.69 -25.59 -7.27
CA LEU A 327 1.76 -24.65 -7.66
C LEU A 327 2.79 -24.42 -6.54
N GLY A 328 2.57 -25.02 -5.37
CA GLY A 328 3.42 -24.88 -4.19
C GLY A 328 3.23 -23.56 -3.46
N GLU A 329 3.26 -23.60 -2.13
CA GLU A 329 3.31 -22.40 -1.30
C GLU A 329 4.76 -21.93 -1.15
N GLN A 330 5.22 -21.08 -2.05
CA GLN A 330 6.60 -20.59 -2.02
C GLN A 330 6.84 -19.45 -1.01
N ARG A 331 5.85 -19.01 -0.22
CA ARG A 331 6.05 -17.89 0.74
C ARG A 331 6.82 -18.27 2.01
N GLY A 332 7.11 -19.55 2.23
CA GLY A 332 8.10 -19.97 3.24
C GLY A 332 9.53 -19.53 2.90
N PHE A 333 9.81 -19.28 1.62
CA PHE A 333 11.09 -18.82 1.08
C PHE A 333 11.60 -17.53 1.75
N GLU A 334 10.71 -16.61 2.11
CA GLU A 334 11.10 -15.33 2.66
C GLU A 334 11.79 -15.47 4.02
N GLN A 335 11.36 -16.43 4.84
CA GLN A 335 11.98 -16.69 6.14
C GLN A 335 13.32 -17.43 5.99
N GLU A 336 13.44 -18.27 4.95
CA GLU A 336 14.68 -18.96 4.57
C GLU A 336 15.75 -17.99 4.05
N PHE A 337 15.36 -17.01 3.21
CA PHE A 337 16.29 -16.07 2.58
C PHE A 337 16.62 -14.86 3.44
N TYR A 338 15.62 -14.26 4.09
CA TYR A 338 15.79 -13.03 4.88
C TYR A 338 16.16 -13.31 6.34
N GLY A 339 15.98 -14.56 6.80
CA GLY A 339 16.23 -15.01 8.17
C GLY A 339 15.18 -14.51 9.16
N SER A 340 15.51 -14.55 10.46
CA SER A 340 14.62 -14.17 11.56
C SER A 340 14.28 -12.66 11.61
N PHE A 341 14.99 -11.83 10.83
CA PHE A 341 14.95 -10.38 10.91
C PHE A 341 14.31 -9.76 9.66
N GLY A 342 12.98 -9.64 9.69
CA GLY A 342 12.24 -8.78 8.77
C GLY A 342 11.94 -9.39 7.41
N VAL A 343 10.91 -10.23 7.35
CA VAL A 343 10.29 -10.72 6.11
C VAL A 343 9.42 -9.62 5.50
N PHE A 344 10.07 -8.68 4.81
CA PHE A 344 9.42 -7.55 4.14
C PHE A 344 9.83 -7.52 2.67
N PRO A 345 9.07 -8.18 1.78
CA PRO A 345 9.29 -8.09 0.34
C PRO A 345 8.93 -6.69 -0.14
N THR A 346 9.73 -6.11 -1.02
CA THR A 346 9.40 -4.84 -1.68
C THR A 346 8.60 -5.10 -2.95
N TYR A 347 8.03 -4.07 -3.58
CA TYR A 347 7.30 -4.24 -4.85
C TYR A 347 8.16 -4.82 -5.97
N ILE A 348 9.50 -4.72 -5.90
CA ILE A 348 10.41 -5.31 -6.90
C ILE A 348 10.75 -6.78 -6.64
N THR A 349 10.50 -7.27 -5.41
CA THR A 349 10.90 -8.62 -5.00
C THR A 349 10.34 -9.70 -5.92
N ASP A 350 9.02 -9.71 -6.15
CA ASP A 350 8.41 -10.80 -6.93
C ASP A 350 8.72 -10.69 -8.42
N PHE A 351 8.90 -9.47 -8.94
CA PHE A 351 9.40 -9.28 -10.31
C PHE A 351 10.78 -9.92 -10.49
N TYR A 352 11.67 -9.75 -9.50
CA TYR A 352 12.99 -10.36 -9.53
C TYR A 352 12.94 -11.88 -9.34
N LEU A 353 12.14 -12.38 -8.40
CA LEU A 353 12.00 -13.81 -8.15
C LEU A 353 11.44 -14.56 -9.36
N ASP A 354 10.55 -13.93 -10.13
CA ASP A 354 9.94 -14.57 -11.30
C ASP A 354 10.82 -14.51 -12.55
N PHE A 355 11.54 -13.41 -12.80
CA PHE A 355 12.22 -13.18 -14.09
C PHE A 355 13.56 -12.42 -13.97
N GLY A 356 14.13 -12.32 -12.77
CA GLY A 356 15.38 -11.62 -12.51
C GLY A 356 15.33 -10.14 -12.87
N ILE A 357 16.43 -9.60 -13.42
CA ILE A 357 16.53 -8.19 -13.81
C ILE A 357 15.48 -7.85 -14.87
N MET A 358 15.22 -8.74 -15.83
CA MET A 358 14.21 -8.50 -16.88
C MET A 358 12.81 -8.31 -16.28
N GLY A 359 12.49 -9.06 -15.23
CA GLY A 359 11.24 -8.88 -14.48
C GLY A 359 11.12 -7.50 -13.87
N ILE A 360 12.19 -6.98 -13.26
CA ILE A 360 12.21 -5.61 -12.73
C ILE A 360 12.01 -4.59 -13.86
N LEU A 361 12.73 -4.75 -14.98
CA LEU A 361 12.67 -3.78 -16.08
C LEU A 361 11.26 -3.67 -16.68
N VAL A 362 10.69 -4.82 -17.05
CA VAL A 362 9.37 -4.90 -17.69
C VAL A 362 8.26 -4.65 -16.66
N GLY A 363 8.40 -5.20 -15.47
CA GLY A 363 7.42 -5.13 -14.40
C GLY A 363 7.21 -3.71 -13.90
N CYS A 364 8.28 -2.97 -13.60
CA CYS A 364 8.17 -1.59 -13.13
C CYS A 364 7.62 -0.65 -14.21
N LEU A 365 8.04 -0.82 -15.47
CA LEU A 365 7.50 -0.06 -16.60
C LEU A 365 6.00 -0.32 -16.78
N THR A 366 5.59 -1.59 -16.75
CA THR A 366 4.18 -1.99 -16.88
C THR A 366 3.35 -1.47 -15.71
N LEU A 367 3.88 -1.53 -14.49
CA LEU A 367 3.20 -1.04 -13.29
C LEU A 367 2.99 0.48 -13.35
N GLY A 368 3.99 1.24 -13.80
CA GLY A 368 3.87 2.68 -14.02
C GLY A 368 2.82 3.01 -15.07
N PHE A 369 2.84 2.28 -16.18
CA PHE A 369 1.86 2.43 -17.26
C PHE A 369 0.43 2.19 -16.77
N ILE A 370 0.16 1.03 -16.14
CA ILE A 370 -1.18 0.67 -15.66
C ILE A 370 -1.66 1.66 -14.60
N SER A 371 -0.78 2.04 -13.65
CA SER A 371 -1.14 2.96 -12.56
C SER A 371 -1.58 4.32 -13.11
N THR A 372 -0.82 4.89 -14.04
CA THR A 372 -1.16 6.18 -14.68
C THR A 372 -2.33 6.06 -15.65
N TYR A 373 -2.46 4.96 -16.37
CA TYR A 373 -3.61 4.72 -17.24
C TYR A 373 -4.92 4.75 -16.43
N ILE A 374 -4.99 3.97 -15.36
CA ILE A 374 -6.17 3.90 -14.47
C ILE A 374 -6.42 5.26 -13.80
N TYR A 375 -5.37 5.94 -13.36
CA TYR A 375 -5.47 7.29 -12.79
C TYR A 375 -6.08 8.29 -13.78
N ASN A 376 -5.58 8.35 -15.01
CA ASN A 376 -6.10 9.27 -16.02
C ASN A 376 -7.54 8.92 -16.40
N ARG A 377 -7.88 7.62 -16.52
CA ARG A 377 -9.26 7.18 -16.77
C ARG A 377 -10.20 7.57 -15.63
N LEU A 378 -9.78 7.46 -14.37
CA LEU A 378 -10.53 7.99 -13.22
C LEU A 378 -10.80 9.48 -13.37
N ARG A 379 -9.76 10.27 -13.68
CA ARG A 379 -9.88 11.73 -13.78
C ARG A 379 -10.69 12.21 -14.99
N GLN A 380 -10.78 11.41 -16.04
CA GLN A 380 -11.56 11.69 -17.25
C GLN A 380 -13.03 11.33 -17.08
N SER A 381 -13.30 10.11 -16.59
CA SER A 381 -14.65 9.55 -16.53
C SER A 381 -15.39 9.92 -15.25
N GLY A 382 -14.67 10.02 -14.12
CA GLY A 382 -15.25 10.16 -12.80
C GLY A 382 -16.03 8.93 -12.35
N GLU A 383 -15.83 7.77 -13.00
CA GLU A 383 -16.52 6.55 -12.62
C GLU A 383 -15.93 5.96 -11.34
N ILE A 384 -16.82 5.59 -10.42
CA ILE A 384 -16.46 5.03 -9.12
C ILE A 384 -15.71 3.69 -9.22
N GLY A 385 -15.89 2.92 -10.30
CA GLY A 385 -15.11 1.70 -10.55
C GLY A 385 -13.61 2.00 -10.63
N TYR A 386 -13.21 2.99 -11.44
CA TYR A 386 -11.81 3.43 -11.52
C TYR A 386 -11.31 4.02 -10.19
N LEU A 387 -12.17 4.62 -9.36
CA LEU A 387 -11.80 5.12 -8.04
C LEU A 387 -11.30 3.98 -7.16
N PHE A 388 -12.02 2.85 -7.11
CA PHE A 388 -11.64 1.72 -6.28
C PHE A 388 -10.38 1.02 -6.77
N VAL A 389 -10.26 0.83 -8.09
CA VAL A 389 -9.04 0.25 -8.69
C VAL A 389 -7.85 1.16 -8.37
N TYR A 390 -8.00 2.47 -8.58
CA TYR A 390 -6.93 3.42 -8.33
C TYR A 390 -6.57 3.51 -6.84
N ALA A 391 -7.55 3.52 -5.94
CA ALA A 391 -7.29 3.59 -4.51
C ALA A 391 -6.51 2.36 -4.00
N ALA A 392 -6.83 1.17 -4.51
CA ALA A 392 -6.07 -0.05 -4.21
C ALA A 392 -4.64 0.02 -4.77
N ILE A 393 -4.46 0.51 -6.01
CA ILE A 393 -3.12 0.72 -6.61
C ILE A 393 -2.34 1.75 -5.80
N GLY A 394 -2.92 2.91 -5.51
CA GLY A 394 -2.27 4.00 -4.78
C GLY A 394 -1.85 3.59 -3.37
N ALA A 395 -2.70 2.88 -2.63
CA ALA A 395 -2.33 2.29 -1.35
C ALA A 395 -1.19 1.27 -1.48
N SER A 396 -1.15 0.51 -2.57
CA SER A 396 -0.06 -0.44 -2.85
C SER A 396 1.26 0.26 -3.18
N LEU A 397 1.22 1.35 -3.94
CA LEU A 397 2.38 2.20 -4.21
C LEU A 397 2.91 2.84 -2.93
N LEU A 398 2.03 3.28 -2.02
CA LEU A 398 2.44 3.83 -0.72
C LEU A 398 3.11 2.81 0.20
N LEU A 399 2.87 1.51 -0.01
CA LEU A 399 3.48 0.41 0.75
C LEU A 399 4.61 -0.30 0.00
N SER A 400 5.05 0.25 -1.13
CA SER A 400 6.01 -0.39 -2.06
C SER A 400 7.32 -0.83 -1.40
N PHE A 401 7.78 -0.13 -0.36
CA PHE A 401 9.03 -0.39 0.37
C PHE A 401 8.94 -1.52 1.41
N VAL A 402 7.73 -1.96 1.79
CA VAL A 402 7.55 -2.93 2.89
C VAL A 402 6.72 -4.16 2.50
N SER A 403 5.98 -4.07 1.40
CA SER A 403 5.19 -5.19 0.89
C SER A 403 4.96 -5.07 -0.61
N ASN A 404 5.16 -6.16 -1.36
CA ASN A 404 4.55 -6.28 -2.67
C ASN A 404 3.05 -6.57 -2.53
N ARG A 405 2.24 -5.51 -2.55
CA ARG A 405 0.78 -5.66 -2.47
C ARG A 405 0.17 -6.20 -3.76
N PHE A 406 0.80 -5.97 -4.90
CA PHE A 406 0.26 -6.37 -6.21
C PHE A 406 0.19 -7.89 -6.39
N SER A 407 1.12 -8.64 -5.82
CA SER A 407 1.08 -10.11 -5.78
C SER A 407 0.29 -10.66 -4.58
N HIS A 408 -0.12 -9.79 -3.65
CA HIS A 408 -0.74 -10.23 -2.41
C HIS A 408 -2.23 -10.55 -2.61
N PRO A 409 -2.75 -11.68 -2.07
CA PRO A 409 -4.16 -12.06 -2.23
C PRO A 409 -5.15 -10.99 -1.77
N SER A 410 -4.77 -10.21 -0.74
CA SER A 410 -5.63 -9.14 -0.22
C SER A 410 -5.92 -8.05 -1.24
N PHE A 411 -4.96 -7.69 -2.11
CA PHE A 411 -5.18 -6.68 -3.14
C PHE A 411 -6.28 -7.13 -4.09
N TRP A 412 -6.12 -8.33 -4.66
CA TRP A 412 -7.07 -8.89 -5.61
C TRP A 412 -8.44 -9.19 -5.00
N ARG A 413 -8.49 -9.69 -3.76
CA ARG A 413 -9.75 -9.99 -3.08
C ARG A 413 -10.54 -8.73 -2.73
N ILE A 414 -9.86 -7.66 -2.30
CA ILE A 414 -10.49 -6.35 -2.07
C ILE A 414 -11.00 -5.77 -3.39
N LEU A 415 -10.19 -5.83 -4.45
CA LEU A 415 -10.58 -5.35 -5.76
C LEU A 415 -11.81 -6.11 -6.29
N PHE A 416 -11.78 -7.44 -6.21
CA PHE A 416 -12.87 -8.30 -6.62
C PHE A 416 -14.17 -7.96 -5.88
N ILE A 417 -14.15 -7.92 -4.55
CA ILE A 417 -15.39 -7.72 -3.78
C ILE A 417 -15.98 -6.32 -3.99
N VAL A 418 -15.13 -5.28 -4.10
CA VAL A 418 -15.62 -3.91 -4.29
C VAL A 418 -16.16 -3.72 -5.72
N LEU A 419 -15.50 -4.26 -6.74
CA LEU A 419 -16.00 -4.21 -8.11
C LEU A 419 -17.24 -5.08 -8.30
N PHE A 420 -17.29 -6.25 -7.67
CA PHE A 420 -18.47 -7.10 -7.67
C PHE A 420 -19.67 -6.42 -7.00
N THR A 421 -19.45 -5.71 -5.88
CA THR A 421 -20.48 -4.89 -5.24
C THR A 421 -20.96 -3.78 -6.17
N HIS A 422 -20.02 -3.08 -6.81
CA HIS A 422 -20.34 -2.04 -7.78
C HIS A 422 -21.22 -2.58 -8.92
N TYR A 423 -20.91 -3.76 -9.44
CA TYR A 423 -21.70 -4.44 -10.47
C TYR A 423 -23.11 -4.83 -9.98
N ILE A 424 -23.22 -5.46 -8.80
CA ILE A 424 -24.54 -5.84 -8.22
C ILE A 424 -25.45 -4.62 -8.08
N ILE A 425 -24.92 -3.50 -7.58
CA ILE A 425 -25.74 -2.31 -7.34
C ILE A 425 -26.28 -1.72 -8.66
N LEU A 426 -25.50 -1.81 -9.75
CA LEU A 426 -25.84 -1.24 -11.05
C LEU A 426 -26.86 -2.09 -11.87
N ASN A 427 -26.80 -3.42 -11.78
CA ASN A 427 -27.34 -4.27 -12.84
C ASN A 427 -28.87 -4.46 -12.94
N GLU A 428 -29.68 -4.05 -11.95
CA GLU A 428 -31.13 -4.34 -12.00
C GLU A 428 -31.97 -3.35 -12.83
N GLU A 429 -31.40 -2.28 -13.40
CA GLU A 429 -32.18 -1.40 -14.31
C GLU A 429 -32.61 -2.10 -15.62
N SER A 430 -32.08 -3.30 -15.90
CA SER A 430 -32.37 -4.04 -17.13
C SER A 430 -33.46 -5.12 -17.03
N ASP A 431 -33.81 -5.63 -15.83
CA ASP A 431 -34.61 -6.87 -15.71
C ASP A 431 -35.91 -6.77 -14.89
N PHE A 432 -36.28 -5.61 -14.33
CA PHE A 432 -37.55 -5.41 -13.61
C PHE A 432 -38.61 -4.63 -14.41
N ARG A 433 -38.59 -4.74 -15.73
CA ARG A 433 -39.80 -4.59 -16.56
C ARG A 433 -40.36 -5.98 -16.85
N VAL A 434 -40.91 -6.62 -15.83
CA VAL A 434 -41.87 -7.71 -16.04
C VAL A 434 -43.07 -7.05 -16.74
N VAL A 435 -43.18 -7.32 -18.03
CA VAL A 435 -44.36 -7.04 -18.87
C VAL A 435 -45.57 -7.75 -18.32
#